data_AF-A0A370H2N8-F1
#
_entry.id   AF-A0A370H2N8-F1
#
_cell.length_a   1.000
_cell.length_b   1.000
_cell.length_c   1.000
_cell.angle_alpha   90.00
_cell.angle_beta   90.00
_cell.angle_gamma   90.00
#
_symmetry.space_group_name_H-M   'P 1'
#
loop_
_entity.id
_entity.type
_entity.pdbx_description
1 polymer ?
#
loop_
_entity_poly.entity_id
_entity_poly.type
_entity_poly.pdbx_seq_one_letter_code
_entity_poly.pdbx_strand_id
1 'polypeptide(L)'
;MGAFNHYGRGATEMELPSETVQAQRHEEIMEAITSLRQHVQPALEASQMVLEERQHDLLEVQRLKLELQIIAEAIQRTKQEIATLHYAGAQGREMARVTDELGAVVFGTETATHSILEAAEAVDDLAGNLAARLSGEEGDMARRIGERTVAIFEACNFQDITGQRISKVVGAMRFVEERVSQMIEIWGGQERFKDVPRSPDPDREGDRALLNGPGLAADGDSRSQDDIDAFFK
;
A
#
# COMPACT_ATOMS: atom_id res chain seq x y z
N MET A 1 -47.49 -13.72 -114.43
CA MET A 1 -48.47 -14.81 -114.31
C MET A 1 -48.11 -15.59 -113.06
N GLY A 2 -48.87 -15.64 -111.97
CA GLY A 2 -50.21 -15.14 -111.72
C GLY A 2 -50.38 -14.78 -110.24
N ALA A 3 -51.37 -13.92 -109.99
CA ALA A 3 -51.85 -13.53 -108.68
C ALA A 3 -52.57 -14.71 -108.00
N PHE A 4 -52.67 -14.71 -106.66
CA PHE A 4 -53.96 -14.77 -105.99
C PHE A 4 -53.84 -14.32 -104.52
N ASN A 5 -54.71 -13.38 -104.19
CA ASN A 5 -54.92 -12.75 -102.90
C ASN A 5 -55.98 -13.56 -102.13
N HIS A 6 -55.86 -13.72 -100.80
CA HIS A 6 -57.05 -13.84 -99.95
C HIS A 6 -56.78 -13.46 -98.49
N TYR A 7 -57.59 -12.50 -98.05
CA TYR A 7 -57.82 -11.95 -96.73
C TYR A 7 -57.97 -12.96 -95.57
N GLY A 8 -57.61 -12.53 -94.36
CA GLY A 8 -58.55 -12.62 -93.22
C GLY A 8 -58.04 -13.09 -91.86
N ARG A 9 -57.91 -12.12 -90.94
CA ARG A 9 -58.31 -12.16 -89.51
C ARG A 9 -57.82 -13.30 -88.60
N GLY A 10 -57.05 -12.90 -87.59
CA GLY A 10 -56.88 -13.63 -86.34
C GLY A 10 -56.06 -12.80 -85.36
N ALA A 11 -56.58 -11.63 -84.95
CA ALA A 11 -56.07 -10.98 -83.75
C ALA A 11 -56.38 -11.90 -82.58
N THR A 12 -55.38 -12.59 -82.05
CA THR A 12 -55.50 -13.34 -80.81
C THR A 12 -55.76 -12.32 -79.71
N GLU A 13 -57.02 -12.17 -79.31
CA GLU A 13 -57.39 -11.49 -78.07
C GLU A 13 -56.58 -12.12 -76.95
N MET A 14 -55.64 -11.35 -76.41
CA MET A 14 -54.98 -11.68 -75.15
C MET A 14 -56.04 -11.46 -74.07
N GLU A 15 -56.78 -12.52 -73.72
CA GLU A 15 -57.73 -12.50 -72.60
C GLU A 15 -56.98 -12.00 -71.35
N LEU A 16 -57.29 -10.77 -70.95
CA LEU A 16 -56.86 -10.24 -69.66
C LEU A 16 -57.43 -11.18 -68.59
N PRO A 17 -56.60 -11.73 -67.68
CA PRO A 17 -57.09 -12.63 -66.67
C PRO A 17 -58.22 -11.95 -65.90
N SER A 18 -59.37 -12.63 -65.79
CA SER A 18 -60.56 -12.16 -65.06
C SER A 18 -60.15 -11.53 -63.73
N GLU A 19 -60.78 -10.40 -63.34
CA GLU A 19 -60.51 -9.72 -62.06
C GLU A 19 -60.55 -10.68 -60.87
N THR A 20 -61.39 -11.73 -60.94
CA THR A 20 -61.45 -12.80 -59.94
C THR A 20 -60.18 -13.64 -59.85
N VAL A 21 -59.52 -13.95 -60.98
CA VAL A 21 -58.26 -14.71 -61.02
C VAL A 21 -57.10 -13.84 -60.53
N GLN A 22 -57.13 -12.54 -60.82
CA GLN A 22 -56.14 -11.60 -60.28
C GLN A 22 -56.31 -11.42 -58.76
N ALA A 23 -57.55 -11.33 -58.27
CA ALA A 23 -57.84 -11.26 -56.84
C ALA A 23 -57.41 -12.53 -56.10
N GLN A 24 -57.66 -13.73 -56.67
CA GLN A 24 -57.21 -15.00 -56.11
C GLN A 24 -55.69 -15.12 -56.06
N ARG A 25 -54.99 -14.76 -57.14
CA ARG A 25 -53.51 -14.73 -57.14
C ARG A 25 -52.96 -13.73 -56.13
N HIS A 26 -53.62 -12.59 -55.95
CA HIS A 26 -53.25 -11.63 -54.94
C HIS A 26 -53.42 -12.19 -53.51
N GLU A 27 -54.53 -12.88 -53.26
CA GLU A 27 -54.80 -13.55 -51.98
C GLU A 27 -53.74 -14.62 -51.68
N GLU A 28 -53.43 -15.49 -52.64
CA GLU A 28 -52.38 -16.52 -52.53
C GLU A 28 -50.99 -15.90 -52.24
N ILE A 29 -50.65 -14.79 -52.90
CA ILE A 29 -49.39 -14.08 -52.66
C ILE A 29 -49.36 -13.48 -51.25
N MET A 30 -50.46 -12.87 -50.80
CA MET A 30 -50.54 -12.27 -49.46
C MET A 30 -50.50 -13.34 -48.36
N GLU A 31 -51.10 -14.51 -48.59
CA GLU A 31 -51.00 -15.66 -47.71
C GLU A 31 -49.57 -16.21 -47.64
N ALA A 32 -48.91 -16.37 -48.80
CA ALA A 32 -47.51 -16.79 -48.86
C ALA A 32 -46.56 -15.79 -48.16
N ILE A 33 -46.79 -14.48 -48.32
CA ILE A 33 -46.03 -13.43 -47.62
C ILE A 33 -46.26 -13.51 -46.10
N THR A 34 -47.50 -13.75 -45.67
CA THR A 34 -47.86 -13.86 -44.25
C THR A 34 -47.22 -15.10 -43.62
N SER A 35 -47.27 -16.23 -44.31
CA SER A 35 -46.60 -17.48 -43.92
C SER A 35 -45.08 -17.30 -43.86
N LEU A 36 -44.47 -16.66 -44.86
CA LEU A 36 -43.04 -16.36 -44.85
C LEU A 36 -42.66 -15.47 -43.67
N ARG A 37 -43.45 -14.42 -43.38
CA ARG A 37 -43.25 -13.56 -42.21
C ARG A 37 -43.33 -14.36 -40.91
N GLN A 38 -44.31 -15.25 -40.75
CA GLN A 38 -44.46 -16.08 -39.55
C GLN A 38 -43.25 -17.00 -39.32
N HIS A 39 -42.61 -17.49 -40.39
CA HIS A 39 -41.41 -18.33 -40.27
C HIS A 39 -40.11 -17.53 -40.06
N VAL A 40 -40.01 -16.32 -40.64
CA VAL A 40 -38.80 -15.48 -40.55
C VAL A 40 -38.73 -14.68 -39.25
N GLN A 41 -39.88 -14.24 -38.72
CA GLN A 41 -39.95 -13.39 -37.53
C GLN A 41 -39.25 -13.99 -36.29
N PRO A 42 -39.46 -15.27 -35.92
CA PRO A 42 -38.79 -15.86 -34.75
C PRO A 42 -37.27 -15.97 -34.91
N ALA A 43 -36.80 -16.22 -36.14
CA ALA A 43 -35.37 -16.27 -36.44
C ALA A 43 -34.71 -14.89 -36.32
N LEU A 44 -35.42 -13.83 -36.73
CA LEU A 44 -34.96 -12.45 -36.58
C LEU A 44 -34.91 -12.03 -35.11
N GLU A 45 -35.94 -12.36 -34.32
CA GLU A 45 -36.00 -12.09 -32.88
C GLU A 45 -34.90 -12.85 -32.11
N ALA A 46 -34.70 -14.13 -32.41
CA ALA A 46 -33.61 -14.92 -31.82
C ALA A 46 -32.24 -14.33 -32.18
N SER A 47 -32.03 -13.89 -33.43
CA SER A 47 -30.79 -13.22 -33.83
C SER A 47 -30.60 -11.88 -33.11
N GLN A 48 -31.66 -11.10 -32.89
CA GLN A 48 -31.60 -9.85 -32.15
C GLN A 48 -31.24 -10.08 -30.68
N MET A 49 -31.88 -11.05 -30.02
CA MET A 49 -31.56 -11.41 -28.62
C MET A 49 -30.11 -11.84 -28.46
N VAL A 50 -29.58 -12.67 -29.35
CA VAL A 50 -28.17 -13.08 -29.33
C VAL A 50 -27.24 -11.88 -29.55
N LEU A 51 -27.60 -10.94 -30.43
CA LEU A 51 -26.82 -9.73 -30.63
C LEU A 51 -26.83 -8.81 -29.39
N GLU A 52 -27.98 -8.67 -28.73
CA GLU A 52 -28.11 -7.90 -27.48
C GLU A 52 -27.30 -8.53 -26.34
N GLU A 53 -27.35 -9.85 -26.17
CA GLU A 53 -26.53 -10.59 -25.20
C GLU A 53 -25.03 -10.40 -25.49
N ARG A 54 -24.61 -10.53 -26.75
CA ARG A 54 -23.22 -10.28 -27.15
C ARG A 54 -22.79 -8.83 -26.92
N GLN A 55 -23.68 -7.87 -27.15
CA GLN A 55 -23.41 -6.46 -26.84
C GLN A 55 -23.23 -6.26 -25.34
N HIS A 56 -24.06 -6.91 -24.52
CA HIS A 56 -23.94 -6.89 -23.07
C HIS A 56 -22.60 -7.47 -22.61
N ASP A 57 -22.21 -8.65 -23.11
CA ASP A 57 -20.93 -9.30 -22.79
C ASP A 57 -19.74 -8.40 -23.15
N LEU A 58 -19.79 -7.75 -24.32
CA LEU A 58 -18.73 -6.84 -24.76
C LEU A 58 -18.59 -5.62 -23.84
N LEU A 59 -19.72 -5.08 -23.35
CA LEU A 59 -19.70 -3.98 -22.38
C LEU A 59 -19.16 -4.44 -21.02
N GLU A 60 -19.51 -5.64 -20.56
CA GLU A 60 -18.98 -6.20 -19.31
C GLU A 60 -17.48 -6.44 -19.40
N VAL A 61 -16.99 -7.02 -20.49
CA VAL A 61 -15.55 -7.22 -20.73
C VAL A 61 -14.81 -5.87 -20.76
N GLN A 62 -15.40 -4.84 -21.37
CA GLN A 62 -14.81 -3.49 -21.36
C GLN A 62 -14.76 -2.91 -19.95
N ARG A 63 -15.81 -3.10 -19.13
CA ARG A 63 -15.82 -2.67 -17.74
C ARG A 63 -14.74 -3.36 -16.92
N LEU A 64 -14.65 -4.69 -17.01
CA LEU A 64 -13.63 -5.47 -16.31
C LEU A 64 -12.22 -5.09 -16.74
N LYS A 65 -12.01 -4.80 -18.04
CA LYS A 65 -10.72 -4.31 -18.53
C LYS A 65 -10.34 -2.98 -17.87
N LEU A 66 -11.29 -2.05 -17.74
CA LEU A 66 -11.06 -0.77 -17.06
C LEU A 66 -10.71 -0.98 -15.57
N GLU A 67 -11.47 -1.83 -14.88
CA GLU A 67 -11.20 -2.16 -13.46
C GLU A 67 -9.80 -2.77 -13.29
N LEU A 68 -9.41 -3.69 -14.17
CA LEU A 68 -8.06 -4.28 -14.16
C LEU A 68 -6.96 -3.25 -14.45
N GLN A 69 -7.20 -2.28 -15.33
CA GLN A 69 -6.27 -1.19 -15.58
C GLN A 69 -6.06 -0.33 -14.34
N ILE A 70 -7.15 0.02 -13.64
CA ILE A 70 -7.08 0.78 -12.37
C ILE A 70 -6.26 0.02 -11.31
N ILE A 71 -6.50 -1.29 -11.17
CA ILE A 71 -5.75 -2.13 -10.22
C ILE A 71 -4.27 -2.20 -10.63
N ALA A 72 -3.98 -2.38 -11.92
CA ALA A 72 -2.61 -2.43 -12.41
C ALA A 72 -1.85 -1.12 -12.15
N GLU A 73 -2.48 0.03 -12.36
CA GLU A 73 -1.91 1.35 -12.05
C GLU A 73 -1.66 1.53 -10.55
N ALA A 74 -2.61 1.11 -9.71
CA ALA A 74 -2.44 1.16 -8.25
C ALA A 74 -1.24 0.30 -7.81
N ILE A 75 -1.11 -0.92 -8.34
CA ILE A 75 0.04 -1.79 -8.06
C ILE A 75 1.35 -1.14 -8.50
N GLN A 76 1.39 -0.49 -9.67
CA GLN A 76 2.59 0.19 -10.14
C GLN A 76 3.00 1.35 -9.23
N ARG A 77 2.03 2.16 -8.76
CA ARG A 77 2.30 3.21 -7.77
C ARG A 77 2.85 2.64 -6.47
N THR A 78 2.21 1.61 -5.92
CA THR A 78 2.70 0.96 -4.68
C THR A 78 4.09 0.35 -4.86
N LYS A 79 4.39 -0.21 -6.03
CA LYS A 79 5.75 -0.69 -6.35
C LYS A 79 6.78 0.45 -6.35
N GLN A 80 6.43 1.61 -6.90
CA GLN A 80 7.31 2.79 -6.87
C GLN A 80 7.53 3.32 -5.44
N GLU A 81 6.50 3.34 -4.61
CA GLU A 81 6.59 3.73 -3.20
C GLU A 81 7.50 2.76 -2.42
N ILE A 82 7.31 1.45 -2.59
CA ILE A 82 8.15 0.43 -1.96
C ILE A 82 9.60 0.49 -2.47
N ALA A 83 9.80 0.71 -3.78
CA ALA A 83 11.13 0.92 -4.34
C ALA A 83 11.81 2.12 -3.69
N THR A 84 11.06 3.21 -3.51
CA THR A 84 11.55 4.44 -2.90
C THR A 84 11.89 4.21 -1.43
N LEU A 85 11.03 3.59 -0.63
CA LEU A 85 11.31 3.25 0.78
C LEU A 85 12.55 2.34 0.92
N HIS A 86 12.64 1.29 0.10
CA HIS A 86 13.75 0.34 0.14
C HIS A 86 15.09 0.96 -0.26
N TYR A 87 15.11 1.82 -1.28
CA TYR A 87 16.34 2.42 -1.81
C TYR A 87 16.70 3.79 -1.24
N ALA A 88 15.75 4.64 -0.84
CA ALA A 88 16.04 5.86 -0.08
C ALA A 88 16.71 5.51 1.26
N GLY A 89 16.27 4.40 1.87
CA GLY A 89 16.91 3.71 3.00
C GLY A 89 18.16 2.87 2.69
N ALA A 90 18.71 2.98 1.46
CA ALA A 90 19.93 2.33 0.96
C ALA A 90 19.99 0.78 1.03
N GLN A 91 18.86 0.08 0.87
CA GLN A 91 18.65 -1.38 1.03
C GLN A 91 18.25 -1.84 2.46
N GLY A 92 17.42 -1.07 3.16
CA GLY A 92 16.98 -1.41 4.53
C GLY A 92 18.01 -1.13 5.62
N ARG A 93 19.26 -0.79 5.25
CA ARG A 93 20.33 -0.48 6.20
C ARG A 93 20.03 0.72 7.07
N GLU A 94 19.33 1.72 6.55
CA GLU A 94 18.97 2.92 7.32
C GLU A 94 17.89 2.63 8.37
N MET A 95 16.92 1.75 8.08
CA MET A 95 15.92 1.32 9.07
C MET A 95 16.51 0.40 10.14
N ALA A 96 17.38 -0.54 9.73
CA ALA A 96 18.14 -1.36 10.68
C ALA A 96 18.99 -0.46 11.60
N ARG A 97 19.71 0.50 11.03
CA ARG A 97 20.51 1.47 11.78
C ARG A 97 19.68 2.29 12.77
N VAL A 98 18.56 2.87 12.34
CA VAL A 98 17.68 3.64 13.23
C VAL A 98 17.16 2.77 14.37
N THR A 99 16.83 1.51 14.07
CA THR A 99 16.39 0.54 15.08
C THR A 99 17.47 0.23 16.09
N ASP A 100 18.72 0.05 15.63
CA ASP A 100 19.87 -0.18 16.49
C ASP A 100 20.22 1.07 17.32
N GLU A 101 20.14 2.27 16.73
CA GLU A 101 20.32 3.54 17.43
C GLU A 101 19.26 3.73 18.53
N LEU A 102 17.99 3.45 18.26
CA LEU A 102 16.92 3.44 19.27
C LEU A 102 17.18 2.41 20.38
N GLY A 103 17.69 1.23 20.03
CA GLY A 103 18.10 0.23 21.00
C GLY A 103 19.24 0.70 21.90
N ALA A 104 20.25 1.36 21.32
CA ALA A 104 21.37 1.95 22.04
C ALA A 104 20.92 3.08 22.98
N VAL A 105 19.96 3.91 22.57
CA VAL A 105 19.35 4.93 23.44
C VAL A 105 18.68 4.28 24.64
N VAL A 106 17.85 3.25 24.44
CA VAL A 106 17.19 2.55 25.55
C VAL A 106 18.22 1.99 26.51
N PHE A 107 19.20 1.24 26.01
CA PHE A 107 20.25 0.64 26.83
C PHE A 107 21.08 1.69 27.59
N GLY A 108 21.45 2.79 26.92
CA GLY A 108 22.17 3.89 27.55
C GLY A 108 21.35 4.56 28.65
N THR A 109 20.05 4.76 28.44
CA THR A 109 19.16 5.32 29.47
C THR A 109 18.92 4.38 30.65
N GLU A 110 18.84 3.06 30.41
CA GLU A 110 18.75 2.05 31.48
C GLU A 110 20.03 2.02 32.32
N THR A 111 21.18 2.02 31.67
CA THR A 111 22.49 2.02 32.34
C THR A 111 22.65 3.28 33.19
N ALA A 112 22.36 4.45 32.62
CA ALA A 112 22.43 5.72 33.35
C ALA A 112 21.47 5.76 34.54
N THR A 113 20.24 5.26 34.38
CA THR A 113 19.26 5.19 35.46
C THR A 113 19.73 4.25 36.57
N HIS A 114 20.30 3.09 36.21
CA HIS A 114 20.87 2.16 37.19
C HIS A 114 21.98 2.81 38.01
N SER A 115 22.92 3.53 37.36
CA SER A 115 23.98 4.26 38.07
C SER A 115 23.43 5.38 38.96
N ILE A 116 22.35 6.07 38.55
CA ILE A 116 21.68 7.07 39.38
C ILE A 116 21.05 6.42 40.63
N LEU A 117 20.41 5.26 40.46
CA LEU A 117 19.79 4.50 41.55
C LEU A 117 20.84 3.99 42.55
N GLU A 118 21.94 3.43 42.07
CA GLU A 118 23.06 3.00 42.94
C GLU A 118 23.66 4.19 43.72
N ALA A 119 23.85 5.33 43.07
CA ALA A 119 24.32 6.53 43.73
C ALA A 119 23.32 7.04 44.78
N ALA A 120 22.02 6.97 44.49
CA ALA A 120 20.96 7.32 45.42
C ALA A 120 20.92 6.37 46.62
N GLU A 121 21.09 5.06 46.44
CA GLU A 121 21.21 4.08 47.53
C GLU A 121 22.39 4.41 48.45
N ALA A 122 23.56 4.68 47.87
CA ALA A 122 24.74 5.06 48.65
C ALA A 122 24.52 6.35 49.46
N VAL A 123 23.82 7.35 48.89
CA VAL A 123 23.45 8.58 49.60
C VAL A 123 22.47 8.30 50.73
N ASP A 124 21.49 7.42 50.52
CA ASP A 124 20.49 7.05 51.54
C ASP A 124 21.14 6.35 52.74
N ASP A 125 22.04 5.40 52.48
CA ASP A 125 22.82 4.70 53.50
C ASP A 125 23.65 5.68 54.35
N LEU A 126 24.33 6.63 53.70
CA LEU A 126 25.10 7.66 54.39
C LEU A 126 24.20 8.58 55.23
N ALA A 127 23.06 9.00 54.67
CA ALA A 127 22.08 9.83 55.36
C ALA A 127 21.49 9.12 56.58
N GLY A 128 21.15 7.84 56.47
CA GLY A 128 20.66 7.01 57.57
C GLY A 128 21.70 6.86 58.70
N ASN A 129 22.96 6.60 58.34
CA ASN A 129 24.07 6.54 59.30
C ASN A 129 24.29 7.87 60.02
N LEU A 130 24.19 9.01 59.31
CA LEU A 130 24.29 10.35 59.90
C LEU A 130 23.10 10.63 60.83
N ALA A 131 21.88 10.32 60.39
CA ALA A 131 20.67 10.52 61.18
C ALA A 131 20.67 9.72 62.49
N ALA A 132 21.34 8.57 62.54
CA ALA A 132 21.49 7.76 63.74
C ALA A 132 22.52 8.34 64.75
N ARG A 133 23.44 9.20 64.31
CA ARG A 133 24.55 9.73 65.13
C ARG A 133 24.38 11.20 65.51
N LEU A 134 23.65 11.96 64.68
CA LEU A 134 23.41 13.39 64.86
C LEU A 134 22.07 13.64 65.55
N SER A 135 21.92 14.83 66.14
CA SER A 135 20.70 15.22 66.86
C SER A 135 20.36 16.69 66.61
N GLY A 136 19.12 17.09 66.94
CA GLY A 136 18.64 18.44 66.65
C GLY A 136 18.58 18.71 65.14
N GLU A 137 18.90 19.95 64.76
CA GLU A 137 18.80 20.44 63.38
C GLU A 137 19.66 19.63 62.39
N GLU A 138 20.85 19.18 62.80
CA GLU A 138 21.75 18.37 61.96
C GLU A 138 21.17 16.98 61.67
N GLY A 139 20.53 16.36 62.67
CA GLY A 139 19.81 15.10 62.49
C GLY A 139 18.58 15.24 61.60
N ASP A 140 17.87 16.37 61.70
CA ASP A 140 16.73 16.68 60.83
C ASP A 140 17.17 16.91 59.38
N MET A 141 18.31 17.56 59.16
CA MET A 141 18.91 17.68 57.82
C MET A 141 19.26 16.31 57.21
N ALA A 142 19.87 15.41 57.98
CA ALA A 142 20.18 14.06 57.51
C ALA A 142 18.91 13.28 57.11
N ARG A 143 17.84 13.34 57.91
CA ARG A 143 16.54 12.73 57.54
C ARG A 143 15.95 13.33 56.27
N ARG A 144 16.03 14.64 56.08
CA ARG A 144 15.57 15.31 54.85
C ARG A 144 16.37 14.90 53.62
N ILE A 145 17.66 14.57 53.76
CA ILE A 145 18.45 14.00 52.65
C ILE A 145 17.86 12.64 52.26
N GLY A 146 17.59 11.77 53.23
CA GLY A 146 16.92 10.47 53.00
C GLY A 146 15.57 10.61 52.28
N GLU A 147 14.74 11.58 52.69
CA GLU A 147 13.47 11.87 52.00
C GLU A 147 13.68 12.29 50.53
N ARG A 148 14.80 12.95 50.20
CA ARG A 148 15.13 13.31 48.81
C ARG A 148 15.60 12.11 47.99
N THR A 149 16.35 11.18 48.58
CA THR A 149 16.72 9.93 47.89
C THR A 149 15.48 9.08 47.57
N VAL A 150 14.50 9.02 48.47
CA VAL A 150 13.20 8.39 48.19
C VAL A 150 12.51 9.02 46.96
N ALA A 151 12.48 10.35 46.88
CA ALA A 151 11.90 11.03 45.72
C ALA A 151 12.64 10.73 44.40
N ILE A 152 13.97 10.49 44.44
CA ILE A 152 14.75 10.07 43.28
C ILE A 152 14.34 8.66 42.84
N PHE A 153 14.18 7.71 43.77
CA PHE A 153 13.71 6.35 43.47
C PHE A 153 12.34 6.37 42.77
N GLU A 154 11.40 7.16 43.27
CA GLU A 154 10.07 7.30 42.68
C GLU A 154 10.11 7.92 41.27
N ALA A 155 10.95 8.93 41.06
CA ALA A 155 11.10 9.59 39.76
C ALA A 155 11.71 8.66 38.70
N CYS A 156 12.69 7.83 39.08
CA CYS A 156 13.34 6.88 38.18
C CYS A 156 12.42 5.71 37.78
N ASN A 157 11.39 5.41 38.57
CA ASN A 157 10.45 4.31 38.27
C ASN A 157 9.62 4.54 36.98
N PHE A 158 9.55 5.79 36.48
CA PHE A 158 8.86 6.10 35.22
C PHE A 158 9.66 5.68 33.96
N GLN A 159 10.95 5.37 34.11
CA GLN A 159 11.85 5.03 33.00
C GLN A 159 11.48 3.70 32.34
N ASP A 160 10.98 2.71 33.09
CA ASP A 160 10.54 1.40 32.59
C ASP A 160 9.43 1.54 31.50
N ILE A 161 8.49 2.49 31.69
CA ILE A 161 7.44 2.75 30.69
C ILE A 161 8.03 3.30 29.38
N THR A 162 9.10 4.08 29.45
CA THR A 162 9.74 4.68 28.26
C THR A 162 10.52 3.61 27.49
N GLY A 163 11.30 2.77 28.17
CA GLY A 163 12.01 1.64 27.55
C GLY A 163 11.05 0.66 26.86
N GLN A 164 9.94 0.33 27.51
CA GLN A 164 8.88 -0.52 26.91
C GLN A 164 8.22 0.14 25.69
N ARG A 165 7.95 1.45 25.73
CA ARG A 165 7.35 2.17 24.59
C ARG A 165 8.29 2.21 23.40
N ILE A 166 9.56 2.51 23.61
CA ILE A 166 10.57 2.51 22.53
C ILE A 166 10.73 1.10 21.96
N SER A 167 10.80 0.07 22.81
CA SER A 167 10.86 -1.33 22.38
C SER A 167 9.66 -1.73 21.50
N LYS A 168 8.45 -1.24 21.83
CA LYS A 168 7.26 -1.44 20.98
C LYS A 168 7.38 -0.75 19.62
N VAL A 169 7.90 0.47 19.58
CA VAL A 169 8.14 1.21 18.32
C VAL A 169 9.15 0.46 17.45
N VAL A 170 10.28 0.04 18.04
CA VAL A 170 11.29 -0.80 17.39
C VAL A 170 10.67 -2.08 16.81
N GLY A 171 9.84 -2.78 17.59
CA GLY A 171 9.14 -3.98 17.12
C GLY A 171 8.20 -3.70 15.94
N ALA A 172 7.47 -2.58 15.96
CA ALA A 172 6.62 -2.18 14.86
C ALA A 172 7.42 -1.82 13.60
N MET A 173 8.56 -1.16 13.73
CA MET A 173 9.44 -0.84 12.60
C MET A 173 10.00 -2.12 11.95
N ARG A 174 10.46 -3.09 12.75
CA ARG A 174 10.89 -4.41 12.25
C ARG A 174 9.76 -5.16 11.54
N PHE A 175 8.55 -5.12 12.07
CA PHE A 175 7.39 -5.72 11.42
C PHE A 175 7.11 -5.09 10.05
N VAL A 176 7.20 -3.76 9.92
CA VAL A 176 7.05 -3.07 8.64
C VAL A 176 8.16 -3.50 7.66
N GLU A 177 9.41 -3.57 8.10
CA GLU A 177 10.55 -4.00 7.28
C GLU A 177 10.37 -5.43 6.74
N GLU A 178 9.94 -6.37 7.59
CA GLU A 178 9.66 -7.76 7.18
C GLU A 178 8.58 -7.82 6.11
N ARG A 179 7.51 -7.03 6.26
CA ARG A 179 6.39 -6.99 5.30
C ARG A 179 6.81 -6.37 3.97
N VAL A 180 7.60 -5.30 3.99
CA VAL A 180 8.18 -4.70 2.78
C VAL A 180 9.08 -5.71 2.06
N SER A 181 9.93 -6.42 2.82
CA SER A 181 10.82 -7.46 2.27
C SER A 181 10.04 -8.59 1.59
N GLN A 182 8.97 -9.08 2.25
CA GLN A 182 8.08 -10.09 1.67
C GLN A 182 7.37 -9.60 0.40
N MET A 183 6.94 -8.34 0.35
CA MET A 183 6.33 -7.77 -0.85
C MET A 183 7.32 -7.74 -2.03
N ILE A 184 8.57 -7.35 -1.78
CA ILE A 184 9.64 -7.39 -2.79
C ILE A 184 9.85 -8.82 -3.32
N GLU A 185 9.86 -9.81 -2.42
CA GLU A 185 10.01 -11.22 -2.77
C GLU A 185 8.86 -11.73 -3.66
N ILE A 186 7.61 -11.46 -3.28
CA ILE A 186 6.40 -11.83 -4.03
C ILE A 186 6.46 -11.31 -5.48
N TRP A 187 7.07 -10.16 -5.69
CA TRP A 187 7.16 -9.53 -7.01
C TRP A 187 8.39 -9.93 -7.84
N GLY A 188 9.12 -10.96 -7.41
CA GLY A 188 10.24 -11.54 -8.14
C GLY A 188 11.61 -11.03 -7.70
N GLY A 189 11.72 -10.55 -6.46
CA GLY A 189 12.98 -10.19 -5.82
C GLY A 189 13.50 -8.80 -6.16
N GLN A 190 14.61 -8.42 -5.54
CA GLN A 190 15.18 -7.07 -5.59
C GLN A 190 15.57 -6.61 -7.00
N GLU A 191 15.91 -7.54 -7.91
CA GLU A 191 16.27 -7.23 -9.29
C GLU A 191 15.13 -6.53 -10.05
N ARG A 192 13.87 -6.90 -9.78
CA ARG A 192 12.67 -6.30 -10.41
C ARG A 192 12.43 -4.86 -9.98
N PHE A 193 13.00 -4.43 -8.87
CA PHE A 193 12.85 -3.09 -8.29
C PHE A 193 13.94 -2.12 -8.71
N LYS A 194 15.06 -2.61 -9.28
CA LYS A 194 16.17 -1.76 -9.73
C LYS A 194 15.76 -0.79 -10.83
N ASP A 195 14.86 -1.24 -11.71
CA ASP A 195 14.42 -0.49 -12.88
C ASP A 195 13.19 0.39 -12.61
N VAL A 196 12.64 0.35 -11.38
CA VAL A 196 11.47 1.15 -11.02
C VAL A 196 11.91 2.59 -10.76
N PRO A 197 11.32 3.59 -11.44
CA PRO A 197 11.66 5.00 -11.23
C PRO A 197 11.33 5.39 -9.79
N ARG A 198 12.28 6.10 -9.17
CA ARG A 198 12.24 6.49 -7.76
C ARG A 198 11.79 7.94 -7.62
N SER A 199 11.04 8.23 -6.57
CA SER A 199 10.78 9.62 -6.17
C SER A 199 12.01 10.20 -5.49
N PRO A 200 12.36 11.48 -5.73
CA PRO A 200 13.45 12.15 -5.02
C PRO A 200 13.13 12.25 -3.53
N ASP A 201 14.16 12.01 -2.70
CA ASP A 201 14.09 12.13 -1.25
C ASP A 201 14.36 13.61 -0.85
N PRO A 202 13.37 14.33 -0.27
CA PRO A 202 13.52 15.73 0.09
C PRO A 202 14.27 15.96 1.42
N ASP A 203 14.58 14.91 2.19
CA ASP A 203 14.99 15.07 3.60
C ASP A 203 16.51 15.18 3.84
N ARG A 204 17.36 15.10 2.80
CA ARG A 204 18.83 15.09 2.92
C ARG A 204 19.56 16.41 2.60
N GLU A 205 18.97 17.56 2.94
CA GLU A 205 19.60 18.87 2.71
C GLU A 205 19.86 19.67 4.01
N GLY A 206 20.97 20.43 4.05
CA GLY A 206 21.29 21.38 5.11
C GLY A 206 21.61 20.75 6.48
N ASP A 207 21.21 21.42 7.56
CA ASP A 207 21.49 21.01 8.95
C ASP A 207 20.91 19.64 9.31
N ARG A 208 19.87 19.19 8.59
CA ARG A 208 19.26 17.87 8.79
C ARG A 208 20.20 16.73 8.39
N ALA A 209 21.15 16.97 7.48
CA ALA A 209 22.20 16.02 7.13
C ALA A 209 23.30 15.91 8.21
N LEU A 210 23.37 16.86 9.14
CA LEU A 210 24.35 16.86 10.25
C LEU A 210 23.82 16.14 11.50
N LEU A 211 22.52 15.86 11.56
CA LEU A 211 21.89 15.10 12.64
C LEU A 211 22.22 13.62 12.46
N ASN A 212 23.22 13.15 13.21
CA ASN A 212 23.54 11.73 13.30
C ASN A 212 23.02 11.19 14.63
N GLY A 213 22.51 9.95 14.61
CA GLY A 213 22.16 9.24 15.84
C GLY A 213 23.38 8.92 16.70
N PRO A 214 23.18 8.41 17.92
CA PRO A 214 24.27 7.99 18.79
C PRO A 214 25.16 6.96 18.09
N GLY A 215 26.48 7.06 18.28
CA GLY A 215 27.43 6.14 17.68
C GLY A 215 27.20 4.70 18.16
N LEU A 216 27.00 3.78 17.23
CA LEU A 216 26.86 2.36 17.54
C LEU A 216 28.23 1.75 17.81
N ALA A 217 28.31 0.75 18.69
CA ALA A 217 29.58 0.06 18.98
C ALA A 217 30.21 -0.62 17.76
N ALA A 218 29.42 -0.87 16.71
CA ALA A 218 29.89 -1.39 15.42
C ALA A 218 30.51 -0.32 14.52
N ASP A 219 30.24 0.96 14.78
CA ASP A 219 30.83 2.07 14.05
C ASP A 219 32.20 2.38 14.64
N GLY A 220 33.26 1.95 13.94
CA GLY A 220 34.66 2.18 14.35
C GLY A 220 35.09 3.65 14.37
N ASP A 221 34.18 4.59 14.11
CA ASP A 221 34.37 6.04 14.15
C ASP A 221 33.64 6.70 15.34
N SER A 222 33.01 5.89 16.22
CA SER A 222 32.48 6.38 17.49
C SER A 222 33.64 6.82 18.39
N ARG A 223 33.73 8.14 18.66
CA ARG A 223 34.74 8.66 19.60
C ARG A 223 34.54 8.00 20.96
N SER A 224 35.60 7.42 21.50
CA SER A 224 35.53 6.77 22.80
C SER A 224 35.34 7.81 23.90
N GLN A 225 34.73 7.42 25.02
CA GLN A 225 34.59 8.31 26.18
C GLN A 225 35.97 8.82 26.66
N ASP A 226 37.01 8.00 26.52
CA ASP A 226 38.39 8.37 26.83
C ASP A 226 38.91 9.52 25.92
N ASP A 227 38.51 9.54 24.64
CA ASP A 227 38.86 10.62 23.70
C ASP A 227 38.14 11.93 24.03
N ILE A 228 36.91 11.84 24.54
CA ILE A 228 36.13 13.00 24.98
C ILE A 228 36.73 13.56 26.27
N ASP A 229 37.06 12.70 27.23
CA ASP A 229 37.66 13.08 28.50
C ASP A 229 39.06 13.71 28.31
N ALA A 230 39.80 13.32 27.27
CA ALA A 230 41.07 13.94 26.89
C ALA A 230 40.93 15.38 26.38
N PHE A 231 39.77 15.79 25.88
CA PHE A 231 39.49 17.15 25.42
C PHE A 231 39.24 18.15 26.55
N PHE A 232 38.86 17.67 27.73
CA PHE A 232 38.53 18.48 28.91
C PHE A 232 39.61 18.45 30.01
N LYS A 233 40.78 17.83 29.74
CA LYS A 233 41.95 17.78 30.62
C LYS A 233 43.02 18.81 30.26
#